data_AF-A0A165HDY0-F1
#
_entry.id   AF-A0A165HDY0-F1
#
_cell.length_a   1.000
_cell.length_b   1.000
_cell.length_c   1.000
_cell.angle_alpha   90.00
_cell.angle_beta   90.00
_cell.angle_gamma   90.00
#
_symmetry.space_group_name_H-M   'P 1'
#
loop_
_entity.id
_entity.type
_entity.pdbx_description
1 polymer ?
#
loop_
_entity_poly.entity_id
_entity_poly.type
_entity_poly.pdbx_seq_one_letter_code
_entity_poly.pdbx_strand_id
1 'polypeptide(L)'
;MPRPDAASVLFNVWLYFAFLLYFEPTALLVQFQHPRVITGRMSDFAEAQPSYAAIAASSPSSGNDLDENNTNNKDNYTDESGRENPPEEEARASRNANESTAAPEDSGIETDVSREEHPVTEKRRPFVPTKGNPLSQFGSPGTNGAPSSEKPAGTDERGSAGKHEDDLVVSQHAAYWDTDKDGVIWPWDTYVGLRKWGWSIPLCLIGVYLINGFLSYPTGSGILPDPFFRIYTSRLYKDKHGSNSMSFDNEGRFHAQRFEDFFSKYDRNNKGGLTIGDLLVALKGQRMAFDLFGWCAAFFEWLAVYLLVWPKDGILRKQDVRGAFDGSLFHKKAEEYSRKKAGKKKST
;
A
#
# COMPACT_ATOMS: atom_id res chain seq x y z
N MET A 1 14.91 -27.17 6.94
CA MET A 1 14.10 -27.37 8.15
C MET A 1 12.75 -27.96 7.79
N PRO A 2 12.23 -28.95 8.55
CA PRO A 2 10.86 -29.41 8.39
C PRO A 2 9.88 -28.27 8.68
N ARG A 3 8.73 -28.25 7.99
CA ARG A 3 7.67 -27.30 8.33
C ARG A 3 7.22 -27.60 9.77
N PRO A 4 7.35 -26.66 10.73
CA PRO A 4 6.69 -26.80 12.02
C PRO A 4 5.20 -27.08 11.79
N ASP A 5 4.59 -27.85 12.70
CA ASP A 5 3.17 -28.12 12.57
C ASP A 5 2.39 -26.80 12.59
N ALA A 6 1.35 -26.72 11.76
CA ALA A 6 0.60 -25.47 11.59
C ALA A 6 -0.05 -25.00 12.90
N ALA A 7 -0.35 -25.92 13.82
CA ALA A 7 -0.97 -25.61 15.10
C ALA A 7 -0.01 -24.85 16.02
N SER A 8 1.25 -25.26 16.09
CA SER A 8 2.31 -24.65 16.89
C SER A 8 2.68 -23.28 16.36
N VAL A 9 2.69 -23.10 15.03
CA VAL A 9 2.94 -21.80 14.41
C VAL A 9 1.79 -20.84 14.71
N LEU A 10 0.55 -21.29 14.48
CA LEU A 10 -0.64 -20.49 14.76
C LEU A 10 -0.74 -20.14 16.25
N PHE A 11 -0.43 -21.07 17.15
CA PHE A 11 -0.46 -20.86 18.59
C PHE A 11 0.58 -19.84 19.06
N ASN A 12 1.82 -19.94 18.60
CA ASN A 12 2.87 -18.98 18.98
C ASN A 12 2.61 -17.59 18.38
N VAL A 13 2.14 -17.53 17.13
CA VAL A 13 1.78 -16.26 16.47
C VAL A 13 0.54 -15.63 17.13
N TRP A 14 -0.44 -16.43 17.54
CA TRP A 14 -1.61 -15.97 18.28
C TRP A 14 -1.26 -15.48 19.69
N LEU A 15 -0.42 -16.20 20.44
CA LEU A 15 0.04 -15.75 21.75
C LEU A 15 0.80 -14.42 21.66
N TYR A 16 1.63 -14.25 20.64
CA TYR A 16 2.38 -13.01 20.44
C TYR A 16 1.46 -11.86 20.01
N PHE A 17 0.47 -12.12 19.15
CA PHE A 17 -0.53 -11.13 18.77
C PHE A 17 -1.45 -10.73 19.93
N ALA A 18 -1.92 -11.69 20.72
CA ALA A 18 -2.66 -11.43 21.96
C ALA A 18 -1.82 -10.60 22.94
N PHE A 19 -0.54 -10.95 23.12
CA PHE A 19 0.38 -10.15 23.93
C PHE A 19 0.51 -8.71 23.40
N LEU A 20 0.61 -8.50 22.09
CA LEU A 20 0.67 -7.16 21.48
C LEU A 20 -0.65 -6.37 21.49
N LEU A 21 -1.79 -7.06 21.61
CA LEU A 21 -3.10 -6.45 21.79
C LEU A 21 -3.33 -6.01 23.25
N TYR A 22 -2.76 -6.73 24.23
CA TYR A 22 -3.09 -6.54 25.65
C TYR A 22 -1.95 -6.00 26.53
N PHE A 23 -0.68 -6.07 26.11
CA PHE A 23 0.47 -5.60 26.89
C PHE A 23 1.27 -4.50 26.15
N GLU A 24 1.26 -3.30 26.71
CA GLU A 24 2.32 -2.30 26.50
C GLU A 24 3.53 -2.62 27.41
N PRO A 25 4.77 -2.65 26.89
CA PRO A 25 5.91 -2.35 27.73
C PRO A 25 6.00 -0.82 27.87
N THR A 26 5.58 -0.31 29.04
CA THR A 26 5.98 0.97 29.65
C THR A 26 5.87 2.24 28.79
N ALA A 27 4.74 2.94 28.88
CA ALA A 27 4.62 4.36 28.51
C ALA A 27 3.84 5.19 29.55
N LEU A 28 3.95 4.84 30.84
CA LEU A 28 3.32 5.59 31.95
C LEU A 28 4.27 5.85 33.12
N LEU A 29 5.51 6.27 32.87
CA LEU A 29 6.41 6.79 33.92
C LEU A 29 7.27 7.97 33.45
N VAL A 30 6.71 8.90 32.67
CA VAL A 30 7.25 10.26 32.58
C VAL A 30 6.09 11.26 32.48
N GLN A 31 5.49 11.57 33.62
CA GLN A 31 4.90 12.88 33.90
C GLN A 31 4.38 12.87 35.33
N PHE A 32 5.17 13.38 36.28
CA PHE A 32 4.70 14.14 37.44
C PHE A 32 5.94 14.60 38.21
N GLN A 33 6.52 15.71 37.77
CA GLN A 33 7.28 16.59 38.65
C GLN A 33 6.80 18.03 38.46
N HIS A 34 6.19 18.54 39.55
CA HIS A 34 5.79 19.91 39.87
C HIS A 34 4.43 20.43 39.38
N PRO A 35 3.46 20.65 40.30
CA PRO A 35 2.36 21.58 40.06
C PRO A 35 2.82 23.01 40.33
N ARG A 36 2.82 23.88 39.31
CA ARG A 36 2.67 25.33 39.54
C ARG A 36 1.21 25.68 39.38
N VAL A 37 0.59 26.06 40.49
CA VAL A 37 -0.74 26.67 40.54
C VAL A 37 -0.64 28.04 39.86
N ILE A 38 -1.43 28.26 38.82
CA ILE A 38 -1.73 29.60 38.30
C ILE A 38 -3.25 29.75 38.34
N THR A 39 -3.72 30.54 39.31
CA THR A 39 -5.08 31.04 39.38
C THR A 39 -5.21 32.23 38.41
N GLY A 40 -5.98 32.08 37.33
CA GLY A 40 -6.33 33.15 36.40
C GLY A 40 -7.84 33.19 36.17
N ARG A 41 -8.43 34.38 36.22
CA ARG A 41 -9.89 34.63 36.15
C ARG A 41 -10.35 34.56 34.69
N MET A 42 -11.59 34.15 34.44
CA MET A 42 -12.20 33.96 33.11
C MET A 42 -12.31 35.21 32.20
N SER A 43 -11.67 36.33 32.53
CA SER A 43 -11.67 37.58 31.75
C SER A 43 -10.52 37.73 30.76
N ASP A 44 -9.52 36.84 30.76
CA ASP A 44 -8.24 37.09 30.07
C ASP A 44 -8.13 36.37 28.70
N PHE A 45 -9.22 35.81 28.17
CA PHE A 45 -9.27 35.11 26.87
C PHE A 45 -10.05 35.89 25.79
N ALA A 46 -9.75 37.17 25.61
CA ALA A 46 -10.39 37.99 24.59
C ALA A 46 -9.45 38.96 23.90
N GLU A 47 -8.30 38.51 23.37
CA GLU A 47 -7.62 39.25 22.30
C GLU A 47 -6.54 38.40 21.60
N ALA A 48 -6.80 38.03 20.34
CA ALA A 48 -5.83 37.81 19.25
C ALA A 48 -6.47 36.96 18.14
N GLN A 49 -7.08 37.61 17.14
CA GLN A 49 -7.36 37.03 15.83
C GLN A 49 -6.61 37.88 14.80
N PRO A 50 -5.61 37.37 14.07
CA PRO A 50 -5.03 38.11 12.96
C PRO A 50 -5.89 37.98 11.71
N SER A 51 -6.29 39.12 11.16
CA SER A 51 -7.08 39.30 9.94
C SER A 51 -6.32 38.90 8.67
N TYR A 52 -6.90 38.00 7.87
CA TYR A 52 -6.52 37.77 6.48
C TYR A 52 -7.11 38.88 5.58
N ALA A 53 -6.38 39.98 5.40
CA ALA A 53 -6.70 41.00 4.39
C ALA A 53 -5.50 41.90 4.09
N ALA A 54 -4.55 41.41 3.27
CA ALA A 54 -3.67 42.23 2.43
C ALA A 54 -2.70 41.31 1.68
N ILE A 55 -2.86 41.17 0.36
CA ILE A 55 -1.83 41.11 -0.69
C ILE A 55 -2.64 40.87 -1.98
N ALA A 56 -3.17 41.94 -2.53
CA ALA A 56 -3.75 41.99 -3.87
C ALA A 56 -3.51 43.39 -4.42
N ALA A 57 -2.24 43.72 -4.72
CA ALA A 57 -1.85 44.87 -5.52
C ALA A 57 -0.34 44.86 -5.77
N SER A 58 0.10 44.21 -6.86
CA SER A 58 1.18 44.70 -7.73
C SER A 58 1.54 43.65 -8.81
N SER A 59 0.88 43.76 -9.96
CA SER A 59 1.42 43.26 -11.22
C SER A 59 1.79 44.46 -12.09
N PRO A 60 2.93 44.41 -12.78
CA PRO A 60 3.02 44.87 -14.16
C PRO A 60 3.44 43.65 -15.02
N SER A 61 2.57 43.15 -15.90
CA SER A 61 2.42 43.64 -17.28
C SER A 61 3.65 43.33 -18.15
N SER A 62 3.60 42.17 -18.81
CA SER A 62 4.42 41.80 -19.96
C SER A 62 4.16 42.74 -21.14
N GLY A 63 5.21 43.34 -21.68
CA GLY A 63 5.22 44.00 -22.99
C GLY A 63 6.39 43.46 -23.80
N ASN A 64 6.09 42.91 -24.98
CA ASN A 64 7.05 42.50 -25.98
C ASN A 64 7.73 43.74 -26.58
N ASP A 65 9.02 43.62 -26.95
CA ASP A 65 9.53 44.14 -28.21
C ASP A 65 10.85 43.43 -28.57
N LEU A 66 11.00 43.18 -29.87
CA LEU A 66 12.10 42.51 -30.55
C LEU A 66 13.26 43.49 -30.76
N ASP A 67 14.51 43.01 -30.69
CA ASP A 67 15.47 43.02 -31.81
C ASP A 67 16.95 42.89 -31.39
N GLU A 68 17.62 42.00 -32.13
CA GLU A 68 18.98 42.07 -32.69
C GLU A 68 20.29 42.12 -31.85
N ASN A 69 21.17 41.18 -32.26
CA ASN A 69 22.61 41.31 -32.50
C ASN A 69 23.62 41.27 -31.34
N ASN A 70 24.24 40.08 -31.21
CA ASN A 70 25.69 39.82 -31.36
C ASN A 70 26.67 40.92 -30.91
N THR A 71 27.50 40.64 -29.89
CA THR A 71 28.97 40.57 -30.03
C THR A 71 29.66 40.16 -28.73
N ASN A 72 30.68 39.32 -28.89
CA ASN A 72 31.76 39.10 -27.92
C ASN A 72 32.30 40.43 -27.39
N ASN A 73 32.47 40.55 -26.06
CA ASN A 73 33.71 41.12 -25.57
C ASN A 73 34.09 40.53 -24.20
N LYS A 74 35.34 40.08 -24.13
CA LYS A 74 36.07 39.84 -22.89
C LYS A 74 36.28 41.20 -22.26
N ASP A 75 36.10 41.32 -20.94
CA ASP A 75 36.95 42.19 -20.14
C ASP A 75 36.96 41.71 -18.69
N ASN A 76 38.18 41.64 -18.18
CA ASN A 76 38.55 41.27 -16.82
C ASN A 76 38.01 42.29 -15.81
N TYR A 77 37.48 41.81 -14.70
CA TYR A 77 37.53 42.55 -13.45
C TYR A 77 37.92 41.59 -12.32
N THR A 78 39.16 41.75 -11.87
CA THR A 78 39.67 41.20 -10.61
C THR A 78 39.13 42.05 -9.47
N ASP A 79 38.50 41.42 -8.48
CA ASP A 79 38.34 41.97 -7.14
C ASP A 79 38.97 40.99 -6.14
N GLU A 80 39.88 41.56 -5.35
CA GLU A 80 40.62 40.96 -4.26
C GLU A 80 39.69 40.71 -3.08
N SER A 81 39.29 39.47 -2.85
CA SER A 81 38.90 39.05 -1.51
C SER A 81 39.48 37.67 -1.19
N GLY A 82 40.53 37.67 -0.37
CA GLY A 82 41.16 36.47 0.16
C GLY A 82 40.22 35.72 1.10
N ARG A 83 39.46 34.77 0.54
CA ARG A 83 38.85 33.66 1.28
C ARG A 83 39.26 32.37 0.62
N GLU A 84 39.95 31.52 1.38
CA GLU A 84 40.33 30.17 0.95
C GLU A 84 39.08 29.37 0.58
N ASN A 85 39.12 28.70 -0.57
CA ASN A 85 38.06 27.80 -1.02
C ASN A 85 37.89 26.65 -0.02
N PRO A 86 36.65 26.24 0.33
CA PRO A 86 36.44 25.06 1.16
C PRO A 86 36.99 23.80 0.47
N PRO A 87 37.44 22.80 1.25
CA PRO A 87 38.04 21.58 0.70
C PRO A 87 37.10 20.87 -0.27
N GLU A 88 37.65 20.26 -1.33
CA GLU A 88 36.92 19.63 -2.45
C GLU A 88 35.82 18.63 -2.04
N GLU A 89 35.83 18.15 -0.80
CA GLU A 89 34.83 17.26 -0.21
C GLU A 89 33.49 17.97 0.04
N GLU A 90 33.48 19.25 0.45
CA GLU A 90 32.27 20.06 0.65
C GLU A 90 31.67 20.53 -0.70
N ALA A 91 32.52 20.80 -1.68
CA ALA A 91 32.10 21.09 -3.05
C ALA A 91 31.52 19.85 -3.75
N ARG A 92 31.99 18.64 -3.42
CA ARG A 92 31.39 17.38 -3.88
C ARG A 92 30.09 17.06 -3.15
N ALA A 93 29.99 17.32 -1.85
CA ALA A 93 28.75 17.14 -1.09
C ALA A 93 27.62 18.07 -1.59
N SER A 94 27.94 19.32 -1.93
CA SER A 94 26.99 20.28 -2.50
C SER A 94 26.63 19.99 -3.97
N ARG A 95 27.55 19.48 -4.79
CA ARG A 95 27.25 18.99 -6.15
C ARG A 95 26.36 17.75 -6.13
N ASN A 96 26.60 16.80 -5.22
CA ASN A 96 25.75 15.62 -5.06
C ASN A 96 24.37 15.96 -4.46
N ALA A 97 24.26 17.02 -3.65
CA ALA A 97 22.98 17.52 -3.16
C ALA A 97 22.15 18.21 -4.26
N ASN A 98 22.81 18.88 -5.22
CA ASN A 98 22.14 19.52 -6.36
C ASN A 98 21.81 18.55 -7.51
N GLU A 99 22.44 17.39 -7.58
CA GLU A 99 22.08 16.34 -8.55
C GLU A 99 20.86 15.51 -8.06
N SER A 100 20.49 15.63 -6.79
CA SER A 100 19.32 14.97 -6.17
C SER A 100 18.01 15.78 -6.26
N THR A 101 18.00 16.95 -6.88
CA THR A 101 16.80 17.81 -7.03
C THR A 101 16.18 17.79 -8.43
N ALA A 102 16.72 17.00 -9.36
CA ALA A 102 16.00 16.69 -10.59
C ALA A 102 14.81 15.78 -10.25
N ALA A 103 13.60 16.29 -10.47
CA ALA A 103 12.40 15.46 -10.42
C ALA A 103 12.62 14.23 -11.32
N PRO A 104 12.30 13.01 -10.85
CA PRO A 104 12.50 11.81 -11.66
C PRO A 104 11.75 11.99 -12.98
N GLU A 105 12.43 11.72 -14.09
CA GLU A 105 11.81 11.68 -15.41
C GLU A 105 10.64 10.69 -15.36
N ASP A 106 9.45 11.18 -15.72
CA ASP A 106 8.20 10.42 -15.78
C ASP A 106 8.38 9.22 -16.70
N SER A 107 8.38 8.01 -16.10
CA SER A 107 8.60 6.75 -16.81
C SER A 107 7.45 6.37 -17.75
N GLY A 108 6.42 7.22 -17.89
CA GLY A 108 5.50 7.20 -19.02
C GLY A 108 4.56 5.98 -19.07
N ILE A 109 4.46 5.21 -17.98
CA ILE A 109 3.48 4.14 -17.87
C ILE A 109 2.16 4.76 -17.40
N GLU A 110 1.36 5.20 -18.37
CA GLU A 110 0.02 5.73 -18.13
C GLU A 110 -0.92 4.58 -17.73
N THR A 111 -1.20 4.48 -16.43
CA THR A 111 -2.25 3.58 -15.93
C THR A 111 -3.57 4.35 -15.87
N ASP A 112 -4.65 3.76 -16.39
CA ASP A 112 -5.97 4.39 -16.37
C ASP A 112 -6.45 4.56 -14.92
N VAL A 113 -7.15 5.65 -14.60
CA VAL A 113 -7.62 6.03 -13.26
C VAL A 113 -9.13 5.83 -13.07
N SER A 114 -9.86 5.39 -14.10
CA SER A 114 -11.32 5.25 -14.07
C SER A 114 -11.80 4.22 -15.09
N ARG A 115 -12.86 3.47 -14.79
CA ARG A 115 -13.41 2.42 -15.67
C ARG A 115 -14.94 2.40 -15.65
N GLU A 116 -15.55 2.20 -16.82
CA GLU A 116 -17.01 2.16 -16.97
C GLU A 116 -17.63 0.94 -16.27
N GLU A 117 -16.94 -0.20 -16.31
CA GLU A 117 -17.32 -1.45 -15.65
C GLU A 117 -17.39 -1.29 -14.11
N HIS A 118 -16.70 -0.27 -13.58
CA HIS A 118 -16.68 0.09 -12.18
C HIS A 118 -17.17 1.53 -11.96
N PRO A 119 -18.49 1.79 -12.00
CA PRO A 119 -19.06 3.15 -12.02
C PRO A 119 -18.68 4.04 -10.83
N VAL A 120 -18.26 3.44 -9.70
CA VAL A 120 -17.77 4.21 -8.54
C VAL A 120 -16.47 4.95 -8.86
N THR A 121 -15.63 4.39 -9.73
CA THR A 121 -14.36 4.99 -10.15
C THR A 121 -14.56 6.21 -11.04
N GLU A 122 -15.61 6.18 -11.86
CA GLU A 122 -16.05 7.33 -12.67
C GLU A 122 -16.63 8.46 -11.80
N LYS A 123 -17.48 8.09 -10.83
CA LYS A 123 -18.08 9.04 -9.90
C LYS A 123 -17.07 9.69 -8.97
N ARG A 124 -15.95 9.02 -8.70
CA ARG A 124 -14.90 9.42 -7.76
C ARG A 124 -13.54 9.31 -8.41
N ARG A 125 -13.33 10.11 -9.46
CA ARG A 125 -12.06 10.20 -10.18
C ARG A 125 -11.00 10.86 -9.29
N PRO A 126 -9.80 10.27 -9.14
CA PRO A 126 -8.70 10.91 -8.45
C PRO A 126 -8.20 12.10 -9.29
N PHE A 127 -7.54 13.04 -8.62
CA PHE A 127 -6.83 14.10 -9.32
C PHE A 127 -5.64 13.51 -10.08
N VAL A 128 -5.56 13.78 -11.39
CA VAL A 128 -4.41 13.40 -12.23
C VAL A 128 -3.71 14.68 -12.65
N PRO A 129 -2.47 14.93 -12.20
CA PRO A 129 -1.76 16.11 -12.62
C PRO A 129 -1.42 16.08 -14.12
N THR A 130 -1.75 17.15 -14.83
CA THR A 130 -1.36 17.37 -16.22
C THR A 130 0.12 17.75 -16.33
N LYS A 131 0.75 17.49 -17.48
CA LYS A 131 2.12 17.94 -17.75
C LYS A 131 2.24 19.46 -17.51
N GLY A 132 3.18 19.87 -16.66
CA GLY A 132 3.37 21.27 -16.24
C GLY A 132 2.59 21.68 -14.98
N ASN A 133 1.84 20.78 -14.35
CA ASN A 133 1.27 21.02 -13.03
C ASN A 133 2.40 21.07 -11.97
N PRO A 134 2.39 22.02 -11.01
CA PRO A 134 3.35 22.05 -9.91
C PRO A 134 3.39 20.75 -9.09
N LEU A 135 2.29 20.01 -9.06
CA LEU A 135 2.24 18.64 -8.63
C LEU A 135 2.63 17.77 -9.83
N SER A 136 3.89 17.32 -9.95
CA SER A 136 4.22 16.25 -10.91
C SER A 136 3.43 14.97 -10.54
N GLN A 137 3.33 13.98 -11.44
CA GLN A 137 2.56 12.75 -11.19
C GLN A 137 3.15 11.91 -10.04
N PHE A 138 2.88 12.31 -8.80
CA PHE A 138 3.30 11.62 -7.59
C PHE A 138 2.39 10.42 -7.35
N GLY A 139 2.62 9.32 -8.07
CA GLY A 139 2.10 8.01 -7.70
C GLY A 139 0.57 7.89 -7.72
N SER A 140 -0.09 8.51 -8.69
CA SER A 140 -1.53 8.40 -8.90
C SER A 140 -2.00 6.93 -8.89
N PRO A 141 -3.15 6.62 -8.27
CA PRO A 141 -3.71 5.27 -8.29
C PRO A 141 -4.08 4.83 -9.71
N GLY A 142 -3.66 3.62 -10.07
CA GLY A 142 -3.98 2.97 -11.34
C GLY A 142 -5.04 1.88 -11.20
N THR A 143 -5.73 1.57 -12.30
CA THR A 143 -6.84 0.61 -12.34
C THR A 143 -6.43 -0.79 -12.76
N ASN A 144 -5.60 -0.96 -13.78
CA ASN A 144 -5.43 -2.22 -14.53
C ASN A 144 -4.19 -3.06 -14.16
N GLY A 145 -3.37 -2.61 -13.21
CA GLY A 145 -2.19 -3.36 -12.81
C GLY A 145 -1.70 -2.99 -11.41
N ALA A 146 -0.90 -3.89 -10.83
CA ALA A 146 -0.18 -3.67 -9.58
C ALA A 146 1.31 -3.38 -9.85
N PRO A 147 1.68 -2.19 -10.37
CA PRO A 147 3.06 -1.86 -10.68
C PRO A 147 3.89 -1.65 -9.40
N SER A 148 5.17 -1.98 -9.47
CA SER A 148 6.14 -1.76 -8.40
C SER A 148 7.45 -1.27 -9.01
N SER A 149 8.39 -0.81 -8.17
CA SER A 149 9.70 -0.36 -8.63
C SER A 149 10.46 -1.44 -9.43
N GLU A 150 10.35 -2.72 -9.05
CA GLU A 150 10.96 -3.83 -9.82
C GLU A 150 10.07 -4.40 -10.94
N LYS A 151 8.78 -4.10 -10.95
CA LYS A 151 7.85 -4.49 -12.03
C LYS A 151 6.99 -3.29 -12.43
N PRO A 152 7.53 -2.32 -13.20
CA PRO A 152 6.83 -1.08 -13.52
C PRO A 152 5.55 -1.27 -14.34
N ALA A 153 5.44 -2.36 -15.12
CA ALA A 153 4.24 -2.72 -15.85
C ALA A 153 3.29 -3.67 -15.07
N GLY A 154 3.65 -4.09 -13.85
CA GLY A 154 2.91 -5.09 -13.09
C GLY A 154 3.22 -6.54 -13.49
N THR A 155 2.21 -7.42 -13.49
CA THR A 155 2.41 -8.84 -13.80
C THR A 155 2.36 -9.11 -15.30
N ASP A 156 3.53 -9.20 -15.96
CA ASP A 156 3.65 -9.57 -17.39
C ASP A 156 3.50 -11.07 -17.68
N GLU A 157 3.28 -11.91 -16.67
CA GLU A 157 3.34 -13.37 -16.82
C GLU A 157 2.14 -13.88 -17.63
N ARG A 158 2.42 -14.19 -18.91
CA ARG A 158 1.59 -14.85 -19.95
C ARG A 158 0.32 -15.49 -19.40
N GLY A 159 -0.77 -14.71 -19.37
CA GLY A 159 -2.13 -15.23 -19.21
C GLY A 159 -3.05 -14.42 -18.31
N SER A 160 -2.52 -13.62 -17.37
CA SER A 160 -3.34 -12.79 -16.46
C SER A 160 -3.52 -11.35 -16.93
N ALA A 161 -2.46 -10.68 -17.40
CA ALA A 161 -2.55 -9.29 -17.89
C ALA A 161 -3.60 -9.16 -19.01
N GLY A 162 -3.46 -9.93 -20.10
CA GLY A 162 -4.36 -9.84 -21.26
C GLY A 162 -5.78 -10.40 -21.09
N LYS A 163 -6.16 -10.91 -19.91
CA LYS A 163 -7.54 -11.40 -19.64
C LYS A 163 -8.32 -10.50 -18.69
N HIS A 164 -7.65 -9.56 -18.04
CA HIS A 164 -8.20 -8.69 -17.01
C HIS A 164 -7.71 -7.24 -17.17
N GLU A 165 -7.28 -6.83 -18.38
CA GLU A 165 -6.82 -5.45 -18.64
C GLU A 165 -7.88 -4.40 -18.29
N ASP A 166 -9.15 -4.80 -18.32
CA ASP A 166 -10.31 -3.95 -18.05
C ASP A 166 -10.76 -3.96 -16.57
N ASP A 167 -10.21 -4.86 -15.75
CA ASP A 167 -10.62 -5.04 -14.36
C ASP A 167 -9.75 -4.23 -13.38
N LEU A 168 -10.39 -3.66 -12.33
CA LEU A 168 -9.66 -3.12 -11.18
C LEU A 168 -8.79 -4.18 -10.53
N VAL A 169 -7.62 -3.81 -10.00
CA VAL A 169 -6.73 -4.73 -9.28
C VAL A 169 -7.44 -5.48 -8.13
N VAL A 170 -8.36 -4.84 -7.40
CA VAL A 170 -9.17 -5.55 -6.38
C VAL A 170 -10.12 -6.59 -6.99
N SER A 171 -10.63 -6.34 -8.19
CA SER A 171 -11.44 -7.31 -8.94
C SER A 171 -10.57 -8.47 -9.41
N GLN A 172 -9.34 -8.19 -9.86
CA GLN A 172 -8.35 -9.23 -10.22
C GLN A 172 -7.99 -10.10 -9.00
N HIS A 173 -7.78 -9.48 -7.83
CA HIS A 173 -7.61 -10.18 -6.55
C HIS A 173 -8.76 -11.17 -6.28
N ALA A 174 -9.99 -10.70 -6.50
CA ALA A 174 -11.20 -11.45 -6.23
C ALA A 174 -11.51 -12.53 -7.27
N ALA A 175 -11.08 -12.35 -8.52
CA ALA A 175 -11.35 -13.27 -9.62
C ALA A 175 -10.82 -14.69 -9.38
N TYR A 176 -9.79 -14.86 -8.55
CA TYR A 176 -9.34 -16.19 -8.12
C TYR A 176 -10.41 -16.96 -7.34
N TRP A 177 -11.19 -16.23 -6.54
CA TRP A 177 -12.15 -16.77 -5.59
C TRP A 177 -13.52 -17.02 -6.22
N ASP A 178 -13.90 -16.26 -7.23
CA ASP A 178 -15.15 -16.45 -8.00
C ASP A 178 -14.91 -17.48 -9.11
N THR A 179 -15.11 -18.77 -8.79
CA THR A 179 -14.63 -19.85 -9.67
C THR A 179 -15.51 -20.12 -10.88
N ASP A 180 -16.80 -19.83 -10.79
CA ASP A 180 -17.79 -19.95 -11.85
C ASP A 180 -18.10 -18.60 -12.54
N LYS A 181 -17.54 -17.49 -12.02
CA LYS A 181 -17.56 -16.15 -12.63
C LYS A 181 -18.96 -15.55 -12.71
N ASP A 182 -19.79 -15.82 -11.71
CA ASP A 182 -21.15 -15.29 -11.63
C ASP A 182 -21.21 -13.94 -10.89
N GLY A 183 -20.06 -13.46 -10.38
CA GLY A 183 -19.95 -12.22 -9.60
C GLY A 183 -20.26 -12.40 -8.11
N VAL A 184 -20.36 -13.65 -7.63
CA VAL A 184 -20.72 -14.00 -6.25
C VAL A 184 -19.77 -15.08 -5.72
N ILE A 185 -19.00 -14.72 -4.70
CA ILE A 185 -18.14 -15.70 -4.03
C ILE A 185 -18.95 -16.36 -2.91
N TRP A 186 -19.25 -17.64 -3.06
CA TRP A 186 -19.86 -18.45 -2.01
C TRP A 186 -18.81 -18.98 -1.04
N PRO A 187 -19.20 -19.33 0.20
CA PRO A 187 -18.33 -20.06 1.12
C PRO A 187 -17.69 -21.30 0.50
N TRP A 188 -18.40 -21.96 -0.42
CA TRP A 188 -17.89 -23.12 -1.14
C TRP A 188 -16.77 -22.76 -2.13
N ASP A 189 -16.87 -21.65 -2.85
CA ASP A 189 -15.81 -21.19 -3.75
C ASP A 189 -14.54 -20.86 -2.98
N THR A 190 -14.68 -20.16 -1.86
CA THR A 190 -13.58 -19.87 -0.94
C THR A 190 -12.94 -21.17 -0.43
N TYR A 191 -13.75 -22.15 0.00
CA TYR A 191 -13.24 -23.46 0.41
C TYR A 191 -12.43 -24.13 -0.70
N VAL A 192 -12.98 -24.19 -1.92
CA VAL A 192 -12.32 -24.80 -3.09
C VAL A 192 -11.01 -24.07 -3.42
N GLY A 193 -11.00 -22.74 -3.38
CA GLY A 193 -9.79 -21.92 -3.56
C GLY A 193 -8.70 -22.26 -2.55
N LEU A 194 -9.02 -22.28 -1.25
CA LEU A 194 -8.07 -22.65 -0.18
C LEU A 194 -7.57 -24.09 -0.34
N ARG A 195 -8.44 -25.02 -0.77
CA ARG A 195 -8.05 -26.41 -1.04
C ARG A 195 -7.08 -26.53 -2.20
N LYS A 196 -7.18 -25.67 -3.22
CA LYS A 196 -6.24 -25.64 -4.36
C LYS A 196 -4.82 -25.25 -3.93
N TRP A 197 -4.65 -24.49 -2.85
CA TRP A 197 -3.33 -24.21 -2.26
C TRP A 197 -2.73 -25.38 -1.48
N GLY A 198 -3.55 -26.38 -1.15
CA GLY A 198 -3.14 -27.53 -0.35
C GLY A 198 -3.24 -27.34 1.15
N TRP A 199 -3.94 -26.31 1.63
CA TRP A 199 -4.22 -26.11 3.06
C TRP A 199 -5.07 -27.24 3.64
N SER A 200 -4.87 -27.57 4.92
CA SER A 200 -5.64 -28.63 5.58
C SER A 200 -7.12 -28.25 5.73
N ILE A 201 -8.01 -29.23 5.90
CA ILE A 201 -9.45 -28.98 6.07
C ILE A 201 -9.73 -27.99 7.22
N PRO A 202 -9.15 -28.14 8.43
CA PRO A 202 -9.38 -27.18 9.52
C PRO A 202 -8.97 -25.75 9.15
N LEU A 203 -7.81 -25.59 8.49
CA LEU A 203 -7.32 -24.29 8.08
C LEU A 203 -8.21 -23.66 6.99
N CYS A 204 -8.78 -24.48 6.09
CA CYS A 204 -9.74 -24.01 5.10
C CYS A 204 -11.04 -23.55 5.75
N LEU A 205 -11.57 -24.28 6.73
CA LEU A 205 -12.80 -23.88 7.43
C LEU A 205 -12.62 -22.57 8.20
N ILE A 206 -11.46 -22.37 8.84
CA ILE A 206 -11.10 -21.10 9.48
C ILE A 206 -11.04 -19.98 8.42
N GLY A 207 -10.40 -20.22 7.28
CA GLY A 207 -10.32 -19.24 6.20
C GLY A 207 -11.69 -18.85 5.65
N VAL A 208 -12.59 -19.82 5.39
CA VAL A 208 -13.97 -19.54 4.97
C VAL A 208 -14.71 -18.71 6.00
N TYR A 209 -14.60 -19.05 7.28
CA TYR A 209 -15.21 -18.26 8.34
C TYR A 209 -14.70 -16.82 8.36
N LEU A 210 -13.38 -16.60 8.24
CA LEU A 210 -12.80 -15.27 8.26
C LEU A 210 -13.14 -14.44 7.02
N ILE A 211 -13.11 -15.04 5.83
CA ILE A 211 -13.39 -14.34 4.56
C ILE A 211 -14.89 -14.10 4.44
N ASN A 212 -15.71 -15.15 4.34
CA ASN A 212 -17.14 -15.00 4.10
C ASN A 212 -17.89 -14.43 5.30
N GLY A 213 -17.49 -14.79 6.53
CA GLY A 213 -18.15 -14.32 7.74
C GLY A 213 -18.05 -12.81 7.96
N PHE A 214 -16.95 -12.19 7.52
CA PHE A 214 -16.71 -10.76 7.74
C PHE A 214 -16.87 -9.89 6.48
N LEU A 215 -16.69 -10.45 5.28
CA LEU A 215 -16.75 -9.69 4.02
C LEU A 215 -18.13 -9.77 3.33
N SER A 216 -19.01 -10.69 3.77
CA SER A 216 -20.34 -10.81 3.17
C SER A 216 -21.24 -9.59 3.43
N TYR A 217 -21.26 -9.11 4.69
CA TYR A 217 -22.18 -8.03 5.06
C TYR A 217 -21.89 -6.69 4.36
N PRO A 218 -20.63 -6.20 4.29
CA PRO A 218 -20.37 -4.92 3.63
C PRO A 218 -20.66 -4.93 2.12
N THR A 219 -20.56 -6.09 1.47
CA THR A 219 -20.88 -6.26 0.04
C THR A 219 -22.35 -6.52 -0.24
N GLY A 220 -23.16 -6.77 0.79
CA GLY A 220 -24.61 -6.85 0.69
C GLY A 220 -25.25 -5.53 0.25
N SER A 221 -26.43 -5.62 -0.37
CA SER A 221 -27.26 -4.45 -0.70
C SER A 221 -28.33 -4.15 0.35
N GLY A 222 -28.56 -5.07 1.29
CA GLY A 222 -29.58 -4.96 2.34
C GLY A 222 -29.00 -4.52 3.69
N ILE A 223 -29.91 -4.22 4.63
CA ILE A 223 -29.58 -3.90 6.03
C ILE A 223 -29.37 -5.18 6.85
N LEU A 224 -29.98 -6.29 6.43
CA LEU A 224 -29.82 -7.58 7.09
C LEU A 224 -28.60 -8.33 6.54
N PRO A 225 -27.86 -9.07 7.40
CA PRO A 225 -26.83 -9.99 6.95
C PRO A 225 -27.36 -11.00 5.94
N ASP A 226 -26.53 -11.35 4.95
CA ASP A 226 -26.85 -12.44 4.02
C ASP A 226 -26.71 -13.78 4.77
N PRO A 227 -27.79 -14.56 4.94
CA PRO A 227 -27.74 -15.81 5.68
C PRO A 227 -26.84 -16.87 5.02
N PHE A 228 -26.48 -16.68 3.75
CA PHE A 228 -25.59 -17.56 3.00
C PHE A 228 -24.14 -17.08 2.95
N PHE A 229 -23.81 -15.95 3.61
CA PHE A 229 -22.46 -15.40 3.67
C PHE A 229 -21.81 -15.19 2.29
N ARG A 230 -22.60 -14.78 1.30
CA ARG A 230 -22.14 -14.48 -0.06
C ARG A 230 -21.42 -13.15 -0.12
N ILE A 231 -20.33 -13.08 -0.89
CA ILE A 231 -19.60 -11.83 -1.15
C ILE A 231 -19.86 -11.42 -2.59
N TYR A 232 -20.31 -10.18 -2.79
CA TYR A 232 -20.65 -9.66 -4.12
C TYR A 232 -19.48 -8.88 -4.72
N THR A 233 -18.90 -9.38 -5.80
CA THR A 233 -17.65 -8.85 -6.37
C THR A 233 -17.79 -7.39 -6.84
N SER A 234 -18.95 -7.04 -7.40
CA SER A 234 -19.30 -5.65 -7.78
C SER A 234 -19.22 -4.61 -6.66
N ARG A 235 -19.20 -5.04 -5.39
CA ARG A 235 -19.17 -4.16 -4.21
C ARG A 235 -17.95 -4.39 -3.31
N LEU A 236 -16.96 -5.15 -3.76
CA LEU A 236 -15.73 -5.43 -2.99
C LEU A 236 -14.95 -4.18 -2.58
N TYR A 237 -15.07 -3.08 -3.33
CA TYR A 237 -14.51 -1.80 -2.92
C TYR A 237 -15.02 -1.31 -1.54
N LYS A 238 -16.06 -1.93 -0.97
CA LYS A 238 -16.53 -1.67 0.41
C LYS A 238 -15.79 -2.51 1.47
N ASP A 239 -15.22 -3.65 1.10
CA ASP A 239 -14.50 -4.59 1.98
C ASP A 239 -13.08 -4.11 2.25
N LYS A 240 -12.94 -2.90 2.78
CA LYS A 240 -11.65 -2.37 3.22
C LYS A 240 -11.73 -1.89 4.66
N HIS A 241 -10.57 -1.83 5.28
CA HIS A 241 -10.35 -1.32 6.62
C HIS A 241 -9.25 -0.26 6.62
N GLY A 242 -9.16 0.53 7.69
CA GLY A 242 -8.23 1.66 7.75
C GLY A 242 -6.80 1.25 8.12
N SER A 243 -6.64 0.12 8.81
CA SER A 243 -5.37 -0.30 9.40
C SER A 243 -4.58 -1.29 8.54
N ASN A 244 -4.51 -1.02 7.24
CA ASN A 244 -3.83 -1.86 6.23
C ASN A 244 -2.59 -1.16 5.64
N SER A 245 -2.10 -1.64 4.49
CA SER A 245 -0.96 -1.00 3.79
C SER A 245 -1.34 0.26 3.01
N MET A 246 -2.63 0.57 2.90
CA MET A 246 -3.20 1.64 2.07
C MET A 246 -2.87 1.52 0.57
N SER A 247 -2.48 0.33 0.11
CA SER A 247 -2.15 0.07 -1.30
C SER A 247 -3.39 -0.08 -2.19
N PHE A 248 -4.58 -0.25 -1.60
CA PHE A 248 -5.85 -0.05 -2.29
C PHE A 248 -6.48 1.27 -1.88
N ASP A 249 -7.02 2.00 -2.85
CA ASP A 249 -7.80 3.21 -2.61
C ASP A 249 -9.26 2.90 -2.21
N ASN A 250 -10.06 3.95 -2.03
CA ASN A 250 -11.44 3.80 -1.62
C ASN A 250 -12.36 3.16 -2.67
N GLU A 251 -11.92 3.05 -3.91
CA GLU A 251 -12.64 2.50 -5.03
C GLU A 251 -12.04 1.17 -5.50
N GLY A 252 -10.95 0.69 -4.87
CA GLY A 252 -10.29 -0.58 -5.19
C GLY A 252 -9.15 -0.46 -6.21
N ARG A 253 -8.71 0.76 -6.54
CA ARG A 253 -7.54 1.01 -7.39
C ARG A 253 -6.25 0.76 -6.62
N PHE A 254 -5.22 0.35 -7.33
CA PHE A 254 -3.92 0.09 -6.71
C PHE A 254 -3.05 1.36 -6.68
N HIS A 255 -2.57 1.72 -5.50
CA HIS A 255 -1.63 2.82 -5.26
C HIS A 255 -0.21 2.27 -5.17
N ALA A 256 0.53 2.33 -6.28
CA ALA A 256 1.91 1.87 -6.34
C ALA A 256 2.81 2.61 -5.35
N GLN A 257 2.65 3.92 -5.19
CA GLN A 257 3.43 4.68 -4.22
C GLN A 257 3.17 4.22 -2.78
N ARG A 258 1.92 3.98 -2.40
CA ARG A 258 1.59 3.47 -1.06
C ARG A 258 2.15 2.08 -0.82
N PHE A 259 2.15 1.24 -1.85
CA PHE A 259 2.80 -0.07 -1.83
C PHE A 259 4.32 0.06 -1.61
N GLU A 260 5.02 0.90 -2.39
CA GLU A 260 6.45 1.14 -2.22
C GLU A 260 6.79 1.77 -0.86
N ASP A 261 6.02 2.75 -0.41
CA ASP A 261 6.15 3.38 0.91
C ASP A 261 6.08 2.35 2.04
N PHE A 262 5.20 1.35 1.92
CA PHE A 262 5.06 0.31 2.93
C PHE A 262 6.35 -0.50 3.08
N PHE A 263 6.96 -0.91 1.97
CA PHE A 263 8.23 -1.64 2.01
C PHE A 263 9.40 -0.74 2.39
N SER A 264 9.43 0.51 1.95
CA SER A 264 10.44 1.49 2.39
C SER A 264 10.45 1.66 3.92
N LYS A 265 9.28 1.71 4.56
CA LYS A 265 9.14 1.87 6.02
C LYS A 265 9.53 0.61 6.80
N TYR A 266 9.20 -0.57 6.30
CA TYR A 266 9.21 -1.79 7.10
C TYR A 266 10.20 -2.87 6.63
N ASP A 267 10.74 -2.80 5.41
CA ASP A 267 11.83 -3.67 4.98
C ASP A 267 13.17 -3.21 5.61
N ARG A 268 13.29 -3.45 6.91
CA ARG A 268 14.51 -3.14 7.65
C ARG A 268 15.69 -3.89 7.04
N ASN A 269 16.79 -3.17 6.84
CA ASN A 269 18.03 -3.65 6.23
C ASN A 269 17.92 -3.96 4.73
N ASN A 270 16.89 -3.49 4.02
CA ASN A 270 16.79 -3.54 2.55
C ASN A 270 17.00 -4.94 1.95
N LYS A 271 16.37 -5.96 2.55
CA LYS A 271 16.53 -7.37 2.15
C LYS A 271 15.58 -7.79 1.02
N GLY A 272 14.75 -6.88 0.51
CA GLY A 272 13.78 -7.11 -0.56
C GLY A 272 12.48 -7.79 -0.09
N GLY A 273 12.11 -7.63 1.18
CA GLY A 273 10.92 -8.26 1.76
C GLY A 273 10.83 -8.17 3.28
N LEU A 274 9.76 -8.73 3.84
CA LEU A 274 9.43 -8.58 5.26
C LEU A 274 9.67 -9.88 6.01
N THR A 275 10.42 -9.81 7.10
CA THR A 275 10.44 -10.90 8.09
C THR A 275 9.16 -10.86 8.92
N ILE A 276 8.89 -11.91 9.70
CA ILE A 276 7.81 -11.89 10.71
C ILE A 276 7.98 -10.69 11.66
N GLY A 277 9.22 -10.41 12.08
CA GLY A 277 9.50 -9.26 12.95
C GLY A 277 9.14 -7.92 12.31
N ASP A 278 9.43 -7.77 11.01
CA ASP A 278 9.05 -6.58 10.26
C ASP A 278 7.54 -6.46 10.08
N LEU A 279 6.86 -7.57 9.80
CA LEU A 279 5.40 -7.62 9.70
C LEU A 279 4.72 -7.21 11.01
N LEU A 280 5.23 -7.66 12.17
CA LEU A 280 4.69 -7.27 13.46
C LEU A 280 4.87 -5.76 13.74
N VAL A 281 6.02 -5.20 13.34
CA VAL A 281 6.27 -3.75 13.41
C VAL A 281 5.33 -3.00 12.46
N ALA A 282 5.12 -3.51 11.24
CA ALA A 282 4.22 -2.93 10.25
C ALA A 282 2.76 -2.92 10.73
N LEU A 283 2.28 -4.07 11.22
CA LEU A 283 0.93 -4.22 11.80
C LEU A 283 0.71 -3.29 12.98
N LYS A 284 1.73 -3.04 13.81
CA LYS A 284 1.66 -2.04 14.88
C LYS A 284 1.62 -0.61 14.33
N GLY A 285 2.49 -0.30 13.37
CA GLY A 285 2.64 1.04 12.81
C GLY A 285 1.46 1.52 11.95
N GLN A 286 0.68 0.60 11.38
CA GLN A 286 -0.50 0.93 10.56
C GLN A 286 -1.82 1.01 11.34
N ARG A 287 -1.83 0.81 12.66
CA ARG A 287 -3.09 0.85 13.44
C ARG A 287 -3.72 2.23 13.45
N MET A 288 -5.00 2.32 13.09
CA MET A 288 -5.82 3.50 13.33
C MET A 288 -6.60 3.39 14.65
N ALA A 289 -6.69 4.49 15.41
CA ALA A 289 -7.15 4.52 16.81
C ALA A 289 -8.55 3.94 17.08
N PHE A 290 -9.40 3.80 16.06
CA PHE A 290 -10.78 3.29 16.19
C PHE A 290 -11.13 2.20 15.17
N ASP A 291 -10.13 1.46 14.71
CA ASP A 291 -10.30 0.44 13.69
C ASP A 291 -9.91 -0.96 14.18
N LEU A 292 -10.59 -1.41 15.25
CA LEU A 292 -10.34 -2.73 15.84
C LEU A 292 -10.56 -3.87 14.82
N PHE A 293 -11.56 -3.72 13.95
CA PHE A 293 -11.78 -4.64 12.84
C PHE A 293 -10.56 -4.70 11.93
N GLY A 294 -10.05 -3.55 11.47
CA GLY A 294 -8.87 -3.50 10.62
C GLY A 294 -7.60 -4.02 11.28
N TRP A 295 -7.42 -3.86 12.58
CA TRP A 295 -6.27 -4.44 13.29
C TRP A 295 -6.26 -5.97 13.17
N CYS A 296 -7.41 -6.59 13.43
CA CYS A 296 -7.59 -8.02 13.31
C CYS A 296 -7.50 -8.48 11.86
N ALA A 297 -8.19 -7.80 10.94
CA ALA A 297 -8.19 -8.12 9.52
C ALA A 297 -6.77 -8.08 8.94
N ALA A 298 -6.03 -6.98 9.15
CA ALA A 298 -4.66 -6.87 8.71
C ALA A 298 -3.78 -8.00 9.25
N PHE A 299 -3.86 -8.32 10.54
CA PHE A 299 -3.09 -9.42 11.11
C PHE A 299 -3.38 -10.76 10.41
N PHE A 300 -4.66 -11.11 10.20
CA PHE A 300 -5.03 -12.36 9.55
C PHE A 300 -4.70 -12.38 8.06
N GLU A 301 -4.84 -11.27 7.35
CA GLU A 301 -4.45 -11.13 5.93
C GLU A 301 -2.95 -11.38 5.75
N TRP A 302 -2.10 -10.69 6.50
CA TRP A 302 -0.65 -10.84 6.43
C TRP A 302 -0.19 -12.23 6.89
N LEU A 303 -0.84 -12.80 7.92
CA LEU A 303 -0.60 -14.17 8.34
C LEU A 303 -0.96 -15.16 7.23
N ALA A 304 -2.12 -15.01 6.59
CA ALA A 304 -2.55 -15.88 5.50
C ALA A 304 -1.56 -15.85 4.33
N VAL A 305 -1.10 -14.66 3.91
CA VAL A 305 -0.09 -14.51 2.86
C VAL A 305 1.23 -15.16 3.27
N TYR A 306 1.69 -14.95 4.51
CA TYR A 306 2.91 -15.58 5.01
C TYR A 306 2.81 -17.11 5.02
N LEU A 307 1.68 -17.67 5.47
CA LEU A 307 1.42 -19.11 5.49
C LEU A 307 1.32 -19.71 4.08
N LEU A 308 0.72 -18.98 3.14
CA LEU A 308 0.58 -19.37 1.74
C LEU A 308 1.94 -19.44 1.05
N VAL A 309 2.78 -18.42 1.23
CA VAL A 309 4.12 -18.37 0.64
C VAL A 309 5.06 -19.36 1.34
N TRP A 310 5.04 -19.37 2.68
CA TRP A 310 5.92 -20.12 3.57
C TRP A 310 7.40 -19.99 3.15
N PRO A 311 7.99 -18.78 3.25
CA PRO A 311 9.33 -18.51 2.73
C PRO A 311 10.39 -19.34 3.47
N LYS A 312 11.33 -19.94 2.72
CA LYS A 312 12.35 -20.86 3.27
C LYS A 312 13.39 -20.14 4.14
N ASP A 313 13.68 -18.89 3.79
CA ASP A 313 14.61 -17.99 4.47
C ASP A 313 13.92 -17.06 5.47
N GLY A 314 12.60 -17.22 5.66
CA GLY A 314 11.80 -16.39 6.56
C GLY A 314 11.52 -14.97 6.03
N ILE A 315 11.82 -14.69 4.76
CA ILE A 315 11.61 -13.37 4.15
C ILE A 315 10.45 -13.44 3.17
N LEU A 316 9.33 -12.80 3.50
CA LEU A 316 8.20 -12.63 2.61
C LEU A 316 8.55 -11.57 1.55
N ARG A 317 8.85 -12.02 0.32
CA ARG A 317 9.36 -11.17 -0.76
C ARG A 317 8.32 -10.16 -1.23
N LYS A 318 8.75 -8.92 -1.50
CA LYS A 318 7.87 -7.85 -2.01
C LYS A 318 7.08 -8.28 -3.24
N GLN A 319 7.72 -9.03 -4.15
CA GLN A 319 7.08 -9.54 -5.36
C GLN A 319 5.97 -10.58 -5.10
N ASP A 320 6.11 -11.43 -4.09
CA ASP A 320 5.02 -12.35 -3.71
C ASP A 320 3.84 -11.56 -3.11
N VAL A 321 4.11 -10.53 -2.30
CA VAL A 321 3.07 -9.66 -1.74
C VAL A 321 2.36 -8.86 -2.85
N ARG A 322 3.09 -8.29 -3.80
CA ARG A 322 2.53 -7.63 -4.98
C ARG A 322 1.59 -8.57 -5.76
N GLY A 323 2.01 -9.83 -5.93
CA GLY A 323 1.18 -10.85 -6.56
C GLY A 323 -0.06 -11.24 -5.74
N ALA A 324 -0.07 -10.99 -4.43
CA ALA A 324 -1.29 -11.14 -3.63
C ALA A 324 -2.29 -10.00 -3.91
N PHE A 325 -1.82 -8.79 -4.23
CA PHE A 325 -2.70 -7.67 -4.58
C PHE A 325 -3.44 -7.88 -5.91
N ASP A 326 -2.79 -8.39 -6.94
CA ASP A 326 -3.43 -8.67 -8.25
C ASP A 326 -3.95 -10.11 -8.39
N GLY A 327 -3.87 -10.91 -7.34
CA GLY A 327 -4.33 -12.31 -7.31
C GLY A 327 -3.43 -13.32 -8.02
N SER A 328 -2.37 -12.89 -8.72
CA SER A 328 -1.46 -13.78 -9.46
C SER A 328 -0.73 -14.79 -8.55
N LEU A 329 -0.46 -14.42 -7.30
CA LEU A 329 0.13 -15.31 -6.30
C LEU A 329 -0.77 -16.54 -6.05
N PHE A 330 -2.08 -16.36 -6.00
CA PHE A 330 -3.02 -17.44 -5.68
C PHE A 330 -3.03 -18.50 -6.77
N HIS A 331 -3.04 -18.08 -8.04
CA HIS A 331 -2.91 -18.96 -9.20
C HIS A 331 -1.57 -19.70 -9.18
N LYS A 332 -0.46 -18.96 -9.01
CA LYS A 332 0.89 -19.54 -8.91
C LYS A 332 0.98 -20.64 -7.85
N LYS A 333 0.41 -20.40 -6.66
CA LYS A 333 0.44 -21.36 -5.55
C LYS A 333 -0.46 -22.57 -5.77
N ALA A 334 -1.63 -22.37 -6.36
CA ALA A 334 -2.51 -23.47 -6.77
C ALA A 334 -1.83 -24.41 -7.79
N GLU A 335 -1.14 -23.84 -8.77
CA GLU A 335 -0.37 -24.61 -9.75
C GLU A 335 0.82 -25.34 -9.13
N GLU A 336 1.61 -24.65 -8.30
CA GLU A 336 2.73 -25.25 -7.57
C GLU A 336 2.28 -26.49 -6.77
N TYR A 337 1.14 -26.39 -6.07
CA TYR A 337 0.58 -27.50 -5.31
C TYR A 337 0.10 -28.64 -6.21
N SER A 338 -0.61 -28.30 -7.30
CA SER A 338 -1.10 -29.28 -8.27
C SER A 338 0.04 -30.08 -8.92
N ARG A 339 1.13 -29.39 -9.32
CA ARG A 339 2.35 -30.02 -9.84
C ARG A 339 3.01 -30.95 -8.82
N LYS A 340 3.13 -30.52 -7.55
CA LYS A 340 3.66 -31.35 -6.46
C LYS A 340 2.83 -32.61 -6.24
N LYS A 341 1.50 -32.51 -6.28
CA LYS A 341 0.60 -33.66 -6.13
C LYS A 341 0.71 -34.64 -7.30
N ALA A 342 0.80 -34.14 -8.53
CA ALA A 342 1.00 -34.96 -9.72
C ALA A 342 2.36 -35.67 -9.71
N GLY A 343 3.43 -34.99 -9.27
CA GLY A 343 4.76 -35.58 -9.12
C GLY A 343 4.78 -36.74 -8.12
N LYS A 344 4.13 -36.57 -6.96
CA LYS A 344 4.01 -37.65 -5.96
C LYS A 344 3.26 -38.87 -6.50
N LYS A 345 2.16 -38.66 -7.24
CA LYS A 345 1.42 -39.76 -7.86
C LYS A 345 2.21 -40.54 -8.91
N LYS A 346 3.23 -39.93 -9.54
CA LYS A 346 4.12 -40.62 -10.50
C LYS A 346 5.25 -41.40 -9.82
N SER A 347 5.57 -41.08 -8.56
CA SER A 347 6.63 -41.74 -7.77
C SER A 347 6.10 -42.79 -6.79
N THR A 348 4.78 -42.99 -6.74
CA THR A 348 4.09 -44.07 -6.01
C THR A 348 3.54 -45.04 -7.03
#